data_AF-A0A6P4YH11-F1
#
_entry.id   AF-A0A6P4YH11-F1
#
_cell.length_a   1.000
_cell.length_b   1.000
_cell.length_c   1.000
_cell.angle_alpha   90.00
_cell.angle_beta   90.00
_cell.angle_gamma   90.00
#
_symmetry.space_group_name_H-M   'P 1'
#
loop_
_entity.id
_entity.type
_entity.pdbx_description
1 polymer ?
#
loop_
_entity_poly.entity_id
_entity_poly.type
_entity_poly.pdbx_seq_one_letter_code
_entity_poly.pdbx_strand_id
1 'polypeptide(L)'
;MKLLLYNLEHNATEQLSIGFRKAEWLPNSTKSNHTSREHHVKWIHKQTFKTLNDYSEEEVSLRLATYKKIIVVRDPLERLASAWLDKFVITPERLGRFGFVRRIRRRLESLQSHTLIDELSKINEERADNDPKRVSFREFLFAISHQMERSQHWLSFNRLCAPCKIDYDFVAHTDTIASDIRLFLKQNNITANEDVLPKHQSRNVNNGNVFKDFYGRVPIDEILPLQKVFQKDFDMFGYSFEEDLAKISVGKTRG
;
A
#
# COMPACT_ATOMS: atom_id res chain seq x y z
N MET A 1 -10.99 26.41 -3.57
CA MET A 1 -9.70 25.74 -3.31
C MET A 1 -9.57 24.55 -4.26
N LYS A 2 -8.38 24.30 -4.84
CA LYS A 2 -8.16 23.18 -5.75
C LYS A 2 -7.08 22.24 -5.18
N LEU A 3 -7.25 20.94 -5.40
CA LEU A 3 -6.46 19.88 -4.76
C LEU A 3 -5.71 19.04 -5.76
N LEU A 4 -4.47 18.68 -5.41
CA LEU A 4 -3.71 17.62 -6.06
C LEU A 4 -3.51 16.47 -5.07
N LEU A 5 -4.17 15.34 -5.35
CA LEU A 5 -4.03 14.08 -4.60
C LEU A 5 -3.30 13.08 -5.50
N TYR A 6 -2.08 12.67 -5.18
CA TYR A 6 -1.30 11.76 -6.05
C TYR A 6 -1.20 12.23 -7.53
N ASN A 7 -0.97 13.52 -7.76
CA ASN A 7 -0.95 14.13 -9.11
C ASN A 7 -2.31 14.13 -9.84
N LEU A 8 -3.42 13.85 -9.14
CA LEU A 8 -4.78 13.95 -9.67
C LEU A 8 -5.40 15.30 -9.30
N GLU A 9 -5.96 16.02 -10.27
CA GLU A 9 -6.66 17.28 -10.02
C GLU A 9 -8.11 17.08 -9.54
N HIS A 10 -8.49 17.82 -8.49
CA HIS A 10 -9.87 17.95 -8.03
C HIS A 10 -10.28 19.42 -7.87
N ASN A 11 -11.50 19.76 -8.35
CA ASN A 11 -12.10 21.08 -8.23
C ASN A 11 -13.22 21.08 -7.16
N ALA A 12 -13.15 22.00 -6.19
CA ALA A 12 -14.06 22.03 -5.04
C ALA A 12 -15.50 22.51 -5.34
N THR A 13 -15.84 22.82 -6.60
CA THR A 13 -17.23 23.16 -7.00
C THR A 13 -18.12 21.93 -7.20
N GLU A 14 -17.55 20.73 -7.22
CA GLU A 14 -18.31 19.48 -7.14
C GLU A 14 -18.32 19.01 -5.68
N GLN A 15 -19.51 18.75 -5.13
CA GLN A 15 -19.68 18.23 -3.77
C GLN A 15 -18.76 17.03 -3.55
N LEU A 16 -17.82 17.16 -2.61
CA LEU A 16 -16.90 16.09 -2.19
C LEU A 16 -17.71 14.93 -1.57
N SER A 17 -18.19 14.01 -2.41
CA SER A 17 -18.75 12.72 -2.02
C SER A 17 -17.65 11.66 -1.97
N ILE A 18 -16.63 11.89 -1.15
CA ILE A 18 -15.51 10.96 -0.99
C ILE A 18 -15.92 9.81 -0.06
N GLY A 19 -16.67 8.84 -0.57
CA GLY A 19 -17.05 7.65 0.17
C GLY A 19 -15.92 6.61 0.25
N PHE A 20 -15.11 6.64 1.31
CA PHE A 20 -14.31 5.47 1.70
C PHE A 20 -15.05 4.69 2.80
N ARG A 21 -15.56 3.48 2.50
CA ARG A 21 -16.17 2.61 3.52
C ARG A 21 -15.69 1.15 3.48
N LYS A 22 -15.25 0.72 4.67
CA LYS A 22 -15.30 -0.59 5.34
C LYS A 22 -14.84 -1.82 4.54
N ALA A 23 -13.66 -2.33 4.88
CA ALA A 23 -13.34 -3.75 4.76
C ALA A 23 -13.46 -4.37 6.16
N GLU A 24 -14.61 -4.97 6.47
CA GLU A 24 -14.72 -5.93 7.58
C GLU A 24 -14.31 -7.30 7.06
N TRP A 25 -13.33 -7.93 7.69
CA TRP A 25 -12.99 -9.33 7.48
C TRP A 25 -13.24 -10.13 8.76
N LEU A 26 -13.72 -11.36 8.52
CA LEU A 26 -14.60 -12.22 9.34
C LEU A 26 -13.89 -12.93 10.52
N PRO A 27 -14.68 -13.52 11.45
CA PRO A 27 -14.82 -14.98 11.41
C PRO A 27 -16.26 -15.45 11.63
N ASN A 28 -16.78 -16.24 10.68
CA ASN A 28 -17.43 -17.55 10.90
C ASN A 28 -18.27 -17.93 9.67
N SER A 29 -18.20 -19.22 9.36
CA SER A 29 -18.94 -19.89 8.31
C SER A 29 -20.45 -19.79 8.56
N THR A 30 -21.15 -19.02 7.73
CA THR A 30 -22.49 -19.35 7.27
C THR A 30 -22.74 -18.63 5.96
N LYS A 31 -23.18 -19.38 4.95
CA LYS A 31 -23.61 -18.86 3.65
C LYS A 31 -24.71 -17.83 3.87
N SER A 32 -24.40 -16.54 3.76
CA SER A 32 -25.41 -15.48 3.63
C SER A 32 -25.23 -14.78 2.30
N ASN A 33 -26.25 -14.91 1.45
CA ASN A 33 -26.40 -14.20 0.18
C ASN A 33 -26.18 -12.68 0.38
N HIS A 34 -25.05 -12.16 -0.08
CA HIS A 34 -24.77 -10.72 -0.11
C HIS A 34 -24.77 -10.20 -1.55
N THR A 35 -25.93 -10.22 -2.20
CA THR A 35 -26.23 -9.43 -3.39
C THR A 35 -26.66 -8.03 -2.95
N SER A 36 -25.73 -7.06 -2.91
CA SER A 36 -26.05 -5.60 -3.01
C SER A 36 -24.86 -4.63 -2.82
N ARG A 37 -23.64 -5.07 -2.49
CA ARG A 37 -22.60 -4.13 -1.99
C ARG A 37 -21.34 -3.90 -2.84
N GLU A 38 -21.22 -4.51 -4.02
CA GLU A 38 -20.08 -4.25 -4.94
C GLU A 38 -20.20 -2.97 -5.79
N HIS A 39 -21.36 -2.32 -5.81
CA HIS A 39 -21.65 -1.30 -6.82
C HIS A 39 -20.94 0.06 -6.61
N HIS A 40 -20.50 0.40 -5.39
CA HIS A 40 -19.98 1.75 -5.11
C HIS A 40 -18.48 1.93 -5.38
N VAL A 41 -17.62 0.93 -5.11
CA VAL A 41 -16.16 1.05 -5.37
C VAL A 41 -15.86 1.12 -6.87
N LYS A 42 -16.69 0.48 -7.70
CA LYS A 42 -16.58 0.56 -9.16
C LYS A 42 -16.77 1.98 -9.71
N TRP A 43 -17.53 2.84 -9.03
CA TRP A 43 -17.79 4.20 -9.54
C TRP A 43 -16.56 5.09 -9.49
N ILE A 44 -15.77 5.05 -8.41
CA ILE A 44 -14.53 5.84 -8.29
C ILE A 44 -13.52 5.44 -9.37
N HIS A 45 -13.37 4.14 -9.63
CA HIS A 45 -12.49 3.65 -10.70
C HIS A 45 -13.04 3.86 -12.12
N LYS A 46 -14.29 4.32 -12.26
CA LYS A 46 -14.89 4.77 -13.53
C LYS A 46 -14.75 6.28 -13.74
N GLN A 47 -14.35 7.03 -12.71
CA GLN A 47 -14.06 8.45 -12.86
C GLN A 47 -12.70 8.62 -13.56
N THR A 48 -12.69 9.40 -14.63
CA THR A 48 -11.47 9.77 -15.34
C THR A 48 -10.85 10.98 -14.63
N PHE A 49 -9.89 10.72 -13.75
CA PHE A 49 -9.10 11.79 -13.14
C PHE A 49 -8.00 12.24 -14.09
N LYS A 50 -7.87 13.56 -14.27
CA LYS A 50 -6.74 14.14 -14.99
C LYS A 50 -5.50 14.11 -14.10
N THR A 51 -4.41 13.64 -14.68
CA THR A 51 -3.06 13.68 -14.13
C THR A 51 -2.34 14.94 -14.60
N LEU A 52 -1.20 15.26 -13.97
CA LEU A 52 -0.33 16.35 -14.46
C LEU A 52 0.13 16.16 -15.92
N ASN A 53 0.15 14.92 -16.43
CA ASN A 53 0.54 14.65 -17.82
C ASN A 53 -0.55 15.04 -18.84
N ASP A 54 -1.77 15.35 -18.38
CA ASP A 54 -2.90 15.73 -19.23
C ASP A 54 -2.98 17.26 -19.47
N TYR A 55 -1.94 18.01 -19.06
CA TYR A 55 -1.89 19.48 -19.05
C TYR A 55 -0.64 20.02 -19.74
N SER A 56 -0.69 21.27 -20.22
CA SER A 56 0.50 21.97 -20.73
C SER A 56 1.51 22.28 -19.60
N GLU A 57 2.76 22.60 -19.94
CA GLU A 57 3.79 22.94 -18.94
C GLU A 57 3.40 24.17 -18.10
N GLU A 58 2.78 25.17 -18.73
CA GLU A 58 2.27 26.37 -18.05
C GLU A 58 1.14 26.00 -17.08
N GLU A 59 0.25 25.12 -17.51
CA GLU A 59 -0.85 24.62 -16.72
C GLU A 59 -0.40 23.76 -15.53
N VAL A 60 0.65 22.94 -15.71
CA VAL A 60 1.29 22.18 -14.64
C VAL A 60 1.94 23.14 -13.64
N SER A 61 2.70 24.12 -14.13
CA SER A 61 3.40 25.10 -13.29
C SER A 61 2.42 25.92 -12.45
N LEU A 62 1.31 26.37 -13.05
CA LEU A 62 0.23 27.07 -12.34
C LEU A 62 -0.33 26.20 -11.21
N ARG A 63 -0.62 24.93 -11.47
CA ARG A 63 -1.19 24.01 -10.47
C ARG A 63 -0.20 23.73 -9.34
N LEU A 64 1.05 23.43 -9.67
CA LEU A 64 2.10 23.22 -8.68
C LEU A 64 2.31 24.46 -7.80
N ALA A 65 2.19 25.66 -8.36
CA ALA A 65 2.33 26.92 -7.62
C ALA A 65 1.09 27.28 -6.77
N THR A 66 -0.13 26.93 -7.20
CA THR A 66 -1.36 27.49 -6.60
C THR A 66 -2.26 26.49 -5.88
N TYR A 67 -2.12 25.18 -6.14
CA TYR A 67 -3.02 24.18 -5.58
C TYR A 67 -2.48 23.64 -4.26
N LYS A 68 -3.39 23.18 -3.40
CA LYS A 68 -3.01 22.45 -2.19
C LYS A 68 -2.64 21.01 -2.56
N LYS A 69 -1.45 20.60 -2.13
CA LYS A 69 -0.83 19.31 -2.48
C LYS A 69 -0.77 18.45 -1.22
N ILE A 70 -1.36 17.27 -1.30
CA ILE A 70 -1.35 16.30 -0.20
C ILE A 70 -0.76 14.98 -0.68
N ILE A 71 0.11 14.40 0.15
CA ILE A 71 0.60 13.04 -0.04
C ILE A 71 0.09 12.17 1.11
N VAL A 72 -0.44 11.00 0.77
CA VAL A 72 -0.81 9.98 1.75
C VAL A 72 0.25 8.89 1.74
N VAL A 73 0.89 8.68 2.88
CA VAL A 73 2.02 7.77 3.03
C VAL A 73 1.70 6.65 4.02
N ARG A 74 2.40 5.54 3.88
CA ARG A 74 2.23 4.37 4.74
C ARG A 74 3.59 3.80 5.06
N ASP A 75 3.69 3.23 6.26
CA ASP A 75 4.83 2.45 6.67
C ASP A 75 5.23 1.44 5.56
N PRO A 76 6.51 1.41 5.13
CA PRO A 76 6.94 0.54 4.06
C PRO A 76 6.63 -0.93 4.28
N LEU A 77 6.86 -1.47 5.49
CA LEU A 77 6.64 -2.90 5.76
C LEU A 77 5.15 -3.24 5.83
N GLU A 78 4.33 -2.38 6.43
CA GLU A 78 2.87 -2.55 6.39
C GLU A 78 2.32 -2.50 4.97
N ARG A 79 2.86 -1.61 4.14
CA ARG A 79 2.46 -1.46 2.74
C ARG A 79 2.75 -2.74 1.95
N LEU A 80 3.90 -3.38 2.17
CA LEU A 80 4.24 -4.66 1.55
C LEU A 80 3.28 -5.78 1.95
N ALA A 81 3.00 -5.94 3.24
CA ALA A 81 2.05 -6.96 3.71
C ALA A 81 0.65 -6.74 3.13
N SER A 82 0.18 -5.49 3.13
CA SER A 82 -1.11 -5.13 2.54
C SER A 82 -1.16 -5.38 1.03
N ALA A 83 -0.09 -5.07 0.30
CA ALA A 83 -0.01 -5.32 -1.13
C ALA A 83 0.02 -6.82 -1.44
N TRP A 84 0.74 -7.61 -0.63
CA TRP A 84 0.76 -9.05 -0.79
C TRP A 84 -0.63 -9.66 -0.59
N LEU A 85 -1.27 -9.34 0.54
CA LEU A 85 -2.59 -9.86 0.88
C LEU A 85 -3.62 -9.52 -0.21
N ASP A 86 -3.64 -8.28 -0.69
CA ASP A 86 -4.59 -7.86 -1.71
C ASP A 86 -4.31 -8.52 -3.08
N LYS A 87 -3.05 -8.55 -3.53
CA LYS A 87 -2.69 -8.95 -4.91
C LYS A 87 -2.41 -10.43 -5.10
N PHE A 88 -2.06 -11.16 -4.04
CA PHE A 88 -1.62 -12.56 -4.12
C PHE A 88 -2.52 -13.52 -3.33
N VAL A 89 -3.41 -13.01 -2.48
CA VAL A 89 -4.41 -13.82 -1.75
C VAL A 89 -5.83 -13.43 -2.17
N ILE A 90 -6.27 -12.22 -1.82
CA ILE A 90 -7.66 -11.78 -1.99
C ILE A 90 -8.05 -11.69 -3.46
N THR A 91 -7.25 -11.03 -4.30
CA THR A 91 -7.58 -10.84 -5.72
C THR A 91 -7.65 -12.17 -6.48
N PRO A 92 -6.68 -13.10 -6.32
CA PRO A 92 -6.80 -14.45 -6.87
C PRO A 92 -8.04 -15.21 -6.37
N GLU A 93 -8.27 -15.25 -5.06
CA GLU A 93 -9.35 -16.06 -4.45
C GLU A 93 -10.74 -15.53 -4.78
N ARG A 94 -10.94 -14.21 -4.76
CA ARG A 94 -12.25 -13.59 -4.99
C ARG A 94 -12.56 -13.32 -6.45
N LEU A 95 -11.55 -12.97 -7.26
CA LEU A 95 -11.75 -12.46 -8.63
C LEU A 95 -11.16 -13.38 -9.70
N GLY A 96 -10.46 -14.45 -9.33
CA GLY A 96 -9.79 -15.36 -10.28
C GLY A 96 -8.69 -14.67 -11.10
N ARG A 97 -8.13 -13.55 -10.60
CA ARG A 97 -7.13 -12.74 -11.33
C ARG A 97 -5.72 -13.01 -10.81
N PHE A 98 -4.92 -13.68 -11.63
CA PHE A 98 -3.57 -14.14 -11.27
C PHE A 98 -2.44 -13.30 -11.91
N GLY A 99 -2.72 -12.08 -12.38
CA GLY A 99 -1.75 -11.27 -13.13
C GLY A 99 -0.45 -11.00 -12.38
N PHE A 100 -0.55 -10.62 -11.10
CA PHE A 100 0.62 -10.38 -10.24
C PHE A 100 1.35 -11.67 -9.87
N VAL A 101 0.62 -12.73 -9.51
CA VAL A 101 1.15 -14.07 -9.25
C VAL A 101 2.02 -14.53 -10.43
N ARG A 102 1.46 -14.52 -11.64
CA ARG A 102 2.18 -14.95 -12.86
C ARG A 102 3.40 -14.10 -13.18
N ARG A 103 3.38 -12.79 -12.86
CA ARG A 103 4.56 -11.94 -13.05
C ARG A 103 5.68 -12.31 -12.09
N ILE A 104 5.40 -12.37 -10.79
CA ILE A 104 6.42 -12.74 -9.79
C ILE A 104 6.96 -14.14 -10.04
N ARG A 105 6.09 -15.13 -10.29
CA ARG A 105 6.50 -16.51 -10.60
C ARG A 105 7.51 -16.58 -11.75
N ARG A 106 7.20 -15.96 -12.89
CA ARG A 106 8.12 -15.89 -14.04
C ARG A 106 9.47 -15.27 -13.69
N ARG A 107 9.50 -14.25 -12.82
CA ARG A 107 10.77 -13.64 -12.38
C ARG A 107 11.57 -14.59 -11.50
N LEU A 108 10.92 -15.26 -10.55
CA LEU A 108 11.56 -16.23 -9.66
C LEU A 108 12.11 -17.43 -10.44
N GLU A 109 11.33 -17.97 -11.39
CA GLU A 109 11.75 -19.05 -12.29
C GLU A 109 12.96 -18.64 -13.13
N SER A 110 13.00 -17.39 -13.64
CA SER A 110 14.16 -16.91 -14.41
C SER A 110 15.45 -16.79 -13.58
N LEU A 111 15.35 -16.67 -12.25
CA LEU A 111 16.53 -16.62 -11.37
C LEU A 111 17.11 -17.99 -11.08
N GLN A 112 16.36 -19.08 -11.26
CA GLN A 112 16.88 -20.44 -11.07
C GLN A 112 18.04 -20.79 -12.05
N SER A 113 18.32 -19.91 -13.01
CA SER A 113 19.44 -20.00 -13.94
C SER A 113 20.64 -19.08 -13.58
N HIS A 114 20.63 -18.39 -12.42
CA HIS A 114 21.59 -17.33 -12.06
C HIS A 114 22.03 -17.37 -10.58
N THR A 115 22.96 -16.49 -10.18
CA THR A 115 23.71 -16.50 -8.89
C THR A 115 22.91 -16.44 -7.58
N LEU A 116 21.59 -16.26 -7.61
CA LEU A 116 20.73 -16.15 -6.41
C LEU A 116 19.96 -17.45 -6.08
N ILE A 117 20.34 -18.57 -6.71
CA ILE A 117 19.68 -19.88 -6.56
C ILE A 117 19.68 -20.35 -5.11
N ASP A 118 20.78 -20.18 -4.37
CA ASP A 118 20.91 -20.77 -3.02
C ASP A 118 19.95 -20.13 -2.01
N GLU A 119 19.78 -18.81 -2.07
CA GLU A 119 18.83 -18.09 -1.21
C GLU A 119 17.38 -18.42 -1.58
N LEU A 120 17.07 -18.42 -2.87
CA LEU A 120 15.72 -18.74 -3.35
C LEU A 120 15.35 -20.21 -3.10
N SER A 121 16.32 -21.13 -3.21
CA SER A 121 16.14 -22.56 -2.92
C SER A 121 15.76 -22.78 -1.47
N LYS A 122 16.43 -22.12 -0.51
CA LYS A 122 16.06 -22.18 0.91
C LYS A 122 14.62 -21.72 1.17
N ILE A 123 14.20 -20.63 0.53
CA ILE A 123 12.82 -20.13 0.64
C ILE A 123 11.82 -21.14 0.07
N ASN A 124 12.17 -21.82 -1.02
CA ASN A 124 11.31 -22.82 -1.66
C ASN A 124 11.27 -24.16 -0.92
N GLU A 125 12.38 -24.60 -0.32
CA GLU A 125 12.45 -25.85 0.47
C GLU A 125 11.55 -25.79 1.71
N GLU A 126 11.45 -24.61 2.32
CA GLU A 126 10.60 -24.36 3.50
C GLU A 126 9.12 -24.13 3.13
N ARG A 127 8.77 -24.31 1.86
CA ARG A 127 7.40 -24.14 1.35
C ARG A 127 6.59 -25.42 1.52
N ALA A 128 5.54 -25.35 2.32
CA ALA A 128 4.65 -26.48 2.58
C ALA A 128 3.69 -26.84 1.41
N ASP A 129 3.46 -25.94 0.45
CA ASP A 129 2.50 -26.11 -0.65
C ASP A 129 3.13 -25.70 -1.99
N ASN A 130 3.34 -26.65 -2.89
CA ASN A 130 3.94 -26.48 -4.21
C ASN A 130 2.99 -25.87 -5.28
N ASP A 131 1.83 -25.32 -4.91
CA ASP A 131 0.89 -24.73 -5.88
C ASP A 131 1.53 -23.58 -6.70
N PRO A 132 1.76 -23.75 -8.01
CA PRO A 132 2.33 -22.70 -8.86
C PRO A 132 1.43 -21.46 -8.97
N LYS A 133 0.15 -21.54 -8.56
CA LYS A 133 -0.82 -20.44 -8.55
C LYS A 133 -0.76 -19.55 -7.32
N ARG A 134 0.12 -19.85 -6.35
CA ARG A 134 0.31 -19.03 -5.15
C ARG A 134 1.70 -18.40 -5.18
N VAL A 135 1.91 -17.34 -4.43
CA VAL A 135 3.25 -16.77 -4.13
C VAL A 135 3.26 -16.53 -2.63
N SER A 136 4.20 -17.15 -1.92
CA SER A 136 4.36 -16.99 -0.48
C SER A 136 4.77 -15.56 -0.14
N PHE A 137 4.56 -15.16 1.11
CA PHE A 137 4.97 -13.82 1.54
C PHE A 137 6.50 -13.65 1.45
N ARG A 138 7.27 -14.69 1.76
CA ARG A 138 8.74 -14.69 1.65
C ARG A 138 9.22 -14.55 0.21
N GLU A 139 8.64 -15.31 -0.72
CA GLU A 139 8.93 -15.17 -2.16
C GLU A 139 8.63 -13.77 -2.67
N PHE A 140 7.54 -13.16 -2.18
CA PHE A 140 7.20 -11.79 -2.49
C PHE A 140 8.24 -10.80 -1.93
N LEU A 141 8.59 -10.89 -0.64
CA LEU A 141 9.60 -10.03 -0.04
C LEU A 141 10.96 -10.15 -0.73
N PHE A 142 11.38 -11.39 -1.05
CA PHE A 142 12.59 -11.67 -1.82
C PHE A 142 12.56 -10.98 -3.19
N ALA A 143 11.43 -11.08 -3.91
CA ALA A 143 11.29 -10.40 -5.19
C ALA A 143 11.35 -8.87 -5.07
N ILE A 144 10.86 -8.29 -3.97
CA ILE A 144 10.91 -6.84 -3.73
C ILE A 144 12.30 -6.40 -3.31
N SER A 145 12.98 -7.12 -2.40
CA SER A 145 14.34 -6.78 -1.95
C SER A 145 15.34 -6.79 -3.10
N HIS A 146 15.16 -7.71 -4.05
CA HIS A 146 15.95 -7.81 -5.27
C HIS A 146 15.41 -6.97 -6.44
N GLN A 147 14.36 -6.16 -6.21
CA GLN A 147 13.75 -5.26 -7.20
C GLN A 147 13.34 -5.96 -8.52
N MET A 148 12.94 -7.23 -8.43
CA MET A 148 12.66 -8.09 -9.58
C MET A 148 11.40 -7.68 -10.35
N GLU A 149 10.47 -7.01 -9.69
CA GLU A 149 9.22 -6.56 -10.28
C GLU A 149 8.83 -5.18 -9.75
N ARG A 150 8.51 -4.27 -10.67
CA ARG A 150 8.08 -2.91 -10.34
C ARG A 150 6.56 -2.82 -10.34
N SER A 151 6.00 -2.24 -9.29
CA SER A 151 4.58 -1.89 -9.23
C SER A 151 4.35 -0.71 -8.31
N GLN A 152 3.41 0.16 -8.65
CA GLN A 152 2.96 1.25 -7.76
C GLN A 152 2.48 0.77 -6.38
N HIS A 153 2.17 -0.51 -6.20
CA HIS A 153 1.72 -1.05 -4.92
C HIS A 153 2.85 -1.22 -3.89
N TRP A 154 4.09 -1.45 -4.34
CA TRP A 154 5.26 -1.71 -3.47
C TRP A 154 6.53 -0.96 -3.90
N LEU A 155 6.44 -0.07 -4.90
CA LEU A 155 7.55 0.82 -5.25
C LEU A 155 7.68 1.91 -4.18
N SER A 156 8.90 2.19 -3.72
CA SER A 156 9.14 3.26 -2.74
C SER A 156 8.53 4.59 -3.18
N PHE A 157 8.00 5.35 -2.24
CA PHE A 157 7.43 6.68 -2.47
C PHE A 157 8.46 7.63 -3.07
N ASN A 158 9.72 7.54 -2.64
CA ASN A 158 10.83 8.27 -3.25
C ASN A 158 10.89 8.07 -4.78
N ARG A 159 10.53 6.89 -5.29
CA ARG A 159 10.51 6.59 -6.73
C ARG A 159 9.15 6.81 -7.38
N LEU A 160 8.06 6.57 -6.64
CA LEU A 160 6.70 6.64 -7.17
C LEU A 160 6.21 8.08 -7.33
N CYS A 161 6.45 8.91 -6.32
CA CYS A 161 5.89 10.26 -6.24
C CYS A 161 6.96 11.36 -6.40
N ALA A 162 8.24 10.97 -6.49
CA ALA A 162 9.38 11.90 -6.48
C ALA A 162 9.19 13.06 -5.47
N PRO A 163 8.89 12.74 -4.19
CA PRO A 163 8.45 13.73 -3.20
C PRO A 163 9.44 14.87 -2.98
N CYS A 164 10.73 14.66 -3.26
CA CYS A 164 11.74 15.72 -3.24
C CYS A 164 11.59 16.78 -4.35
N LYS A 165 10.67 16.59 -5.32
CA LYS A 165 10.42 17.53 -6.43
C LYS A 165 9.12 18.33 -6.27
N ILE A 166 8.28 17.96 -5.31
CA ILE A 166 6.97 18.57 -5.10
C ILE A 166 6.92 19.06 -3.66
N ASP A 167 6.66 20.35 -3.49
CA ASP A 167 6.48 20.94 -2.16
C ASP A 167 5.07 20.60 -1.64
N TYR A 168 4.94 19.53 -0.86
CA TYR A 168 3.66 19.09 -0.33
C TYR A 168 3.23 19.96 0.86
N ASP A 169 2.03 20.51 0.78
CA ASP A 169 1.43 21.26 1.90
C ASP A 169 1.07 20.34 3.08
N PHE A 170 0.80 19.05 2.81
CA PHE A 170 0.37 18.07 3.81
C PHE A 170 0.92 16.67 3.54
N VAL A 171 1.42 16.04 4.60
CA VAL A 171 1.74 14.61 4.65
C VAL A 171 0.75 13.97 5.61
N ALA A 172 -0.06 13.04 5.10
CA ALA A 172 -1.00 12.27 5.91
C ALA A 172 -0.55 10.82 5.97
N HIS A 173 -0.58 10.21 7.15
CA HIS A 173 -0.15 8.83 7.34
C HIS A 173 -1.36 7.92 7.39
N THR A 174 -1.24 6.70 6.85
CA THR A 174 -2.41 5.85 6.74
C THR A 174 -2.93 5.30 8.09
N ASP A 175 -2.10 5.30 9.12
CA ASP A 175 -2.40 4.97 10.51
C ASP A 175 -3.12 6.09 11.26
N THR A 176 -2.86 7.35 10.88
CA THR A 176 -3.54 8.54 11.42
C THR A 176 -4.49 9.21 10.42
N ILE A 177 -4.82 8.54 9.31
CA ILE A 177 -5.53 9.15 8.17
C ILE A 177 -6.84 9.85 8.56
N ALA A 178 -7.55 9.32 9.55
CA ALA A 178 -8.78 9.92 10.05
C ALA A 178 -8.55 11.29 10.70
N SER A 179 -7.51 11.42 11.54
CA SER A 179 -7.15 12.71 12.15
C SER A 179 -6.49 13.64 11.14
N ASP A 180 -5.66 13.11 10.25
CA ASP A 180 -4.89 13.93 9.29
C ASP A 180 -5.81 14.58 8.26
N ILE A 181 -6.80 13.84 7.75
CA ILE A 181 -7.80 14.40 6.83
C ILE A 181 -8.68 15.42 7.56
N ARG A 182 -9.06 15.20 8.82
CA ARG A 182 -9.80 16.21 9.60
C ARG A 182 -8.99 17.50 9.78
N LEU A 183 -7.72 17.37 10.12
CA LEU A 183 -6.81 18.50 10.27
C LEU A 183 -6.68 19.28 8.95
N PHE A 184 -6.46 18.55 7.85
CA PHE A 184 -6.38 19.10 6.50
C PHE A 184 -7.62 19.93 6.15
N LEU A 185 -8.81 19.36 6.35
CA LEU A 185 -10.08 20.03 6.04
C LEU A 185 -10.27 21.29 6.89
N LYS A 186 -9.99 21.20 8.20
CA LYS A 186 -10.09 22.31 9.14
C LYS A 186 -9.15 23.46 8.75
N GLN A 187 -7.88 23.18 8.46
CA GLN A 187 -6.89 24.21 8.11
C GLN A 187 -7.19 24.92 6.78
N ASN A 188 -7.99 24.30 5.92
CA ASN A 188 -8.37 24.86 4.62
C ASN A 188 -9.82 25.38 4.58
N ASN A 189 -10.47 25.51 5.75
CA ASN A 189 -11.87 25.98 5.88
C ASN A 189 -12.86 25.19 5.02
N ILE A 190 -12.65 23.87 4.90
CA ILE A 190 -13.53 22.97 4.15
C ILE A 190 -14.48 22.32 5.14
N THR A 191 -15.78 22.53 4.94
CA THR A 191 -16.81 21.79 5.66
C THR A 191 -17.06 20.47 4.94
N ALA A 192 -16.82 19.35 5.62
CA ALA A 192 -17.16 18.02 5.12
C ALA A 192 -18.16 17.36 6.07
N ASN A 193 -19.01 16.49 5.53
CA ASN A 193 -19.85 15.65 6.37
C ASN A 193 -18.98 14.61 7.10
N GLU A 194 -19.01 14.61 8.44
CA GLU A 194 -18.25 13.67 9.28
C GLU A 194 -18.56 12.19 8.96
N ASP A 195 -19.74 11.88 8.42
CA ASP A 195 -20.11 10.53 7.98
C ASP A 195 -19.33 10.02 6.76
N VAL A 196 -18.62 10.92 6.08
CA VAL A 196 -17.81 10.69 4.89
C VAL A 196 -16.32 10.56 5.25
N LEU A 197 -15.91 11.09 6.40
CA LEU A 197 -14.52 11.02 6.84
C LEU A 197 -14.14 9.59 7.22
N PRO A 198 -12.87 9.19 7.01
CA PRO A 198 -12.38 7.93 7.55
C PRO A 198 -12.67 7.91 9.04
N LYS A 199 -13.44 6.92 9.51
CA LYS A 199 -13.60 6.71 10.94
C LYS A 199 -12.21 6.44 11.53
N HIS A 200 -11.98 6.87 12.77
CA HIS A 200 -10.80 6.48 13.52
C HIS A 200 -10.92 4.98 13.83
N GLN A 201 -10.60 4.17 12.85
CA GLN A 201 -10.41 2.75 13.01
C GLN A 201 -8.91 2.62 13.19
N SER A 202 -8.48 2.26 14.40
CA SER A 202 -7.24 1.50 14.51
C SER A 202 -7.43 0.35 13.53
N ARG A 203 -6.79 0.42 12.37
CA ARG A 203 -6.88 -0.68 11.42
C ARG A 203 -6.38 -1.87 12.22
N ASN A 204 -7.12 -2.96 12.29
CA ASN A 204 -6.64 -4.18 12.95
C ASN A 204 -5.29 -4.66 12.37
N VAL A 205 -4.90 -4.15 11.20
CA VAL A 205 -3.58 -4.24 10.56
C VAL A 205 -2.47 -3.54 11.39
N ASN A 206 -2.76 -2.35 11.93
CA ASN A 206 -1.86 -1.50 12.73
C ASN A 206 -1.84 -1.92 14.21
N ASN A 207 -2.67 -2.89 14.60
CA ASN A 207 -2.78 -3.37 15.98
C ASN A 207 -1.71 -4.42 16.31
N GLY A 208 -0.47 -4.22 15.85
CA GLY A 208 0.64 -5.18 16.01
C GLY A 208 0.48 -6.50 15.22
N ASN A 209 -0.70 -6.76 14.65
CA ASN A 209 -1.03 -8.01 13.98
C ASN A 209 -0.34 -8.15 12.62
N VAL A 210 -0.10 -7.10 11.82
CA VAL A 210 0.63 -7.33 10.54
C VAL A 210 2.08 -7.77 10.77
N PHE A 211 2.77 -7.12 11.70
CA PHE A 211 4.15 -7.48 12.04
C PHE A 211 4.22 -8.89 12.65
N LYS A 212 3.23 -9.28 13.45
CA LYS A 212 3.15 -10.64 13.99
C LYS A 212 2.73 -11.68 12.94
N ASP A 213 1.62 -11.46 12.25
CA ASP A 213 0.93 -12.45 11.42
C ASP A 213 1.66 -12.72 10.11
N PHE A 214 2.22 -11.68 9.48
CA PHE A 214 2.94 -11.82 8.20
C PHE A 214 4.44 -11.93 8.42
N TYR A 215 5.03 -11.03 9.20
CA TYR A 215 6.49 -10.98 9.37
C TYR A 215 7.01 -11.89 10.50
N GLY A 216 6.17 -12.29 11.46
CA GLY A 216 6.59 -13.13 12.58
C GLY A 216 7.12 -14.50 12.15
N ARG A 217 6.80 -14.97 10.93
CA ARG A 217 7.30 -16.23 10.37
C ARG A 217 8.43 -16.06 9.36
N VAL A 218 8.89 -14.83 9.14
CA VAL A 218 9.96 -14.52 8.16
C VAL A 218 11.29 -14.40 8.92
N PRO A 219 12.35 -15.10 8.51
CA PRO A 219 13.70 -14.90 9.05
C PRO A 219 14.13 -13.43 8.99
N ILE A 220 14.81 -12.92 10.02
CA ILE A 220 15.13 -11.47 10.11
C ILE A 220 16.06 -11.05 8.96
N ASP A 221 17.00 -11.91 8.58
CA ASP A 221 17.90 -11.76 7.45
C ASP A 221 17.19 -11.61 6.10
N GLU A 222 15.97 -12.14 5.94
CA GLU A 222 15.14 -11.90 4.74
C GLU A 222 14.44 -10.53 4.75
N ILE A 223 14.28 -9.93 5.94
CA ILE A 223 13.64 -8.62 6.12
C ILE A 223 14.67 -7.49 5.99
N LEU A 224 15.89 -7.68 6.51
CA LEU A 224 16.96 -6.66 6.52
C LEU A 224 17.23 -6.01 5.15
N PRO A 225 17.28 -6.75 4.02
CA PRO A 225 17.49 -6.16 2.70
C PRO A 225 16.44 -5.11 2.31
N LEU A 226 15.23 -5.18 2.86
CA LEU A 226 14.15 -4.23 2.59
C LEU A 226 14.47 -2.83 3.14
N GLN A 227 15.27 -2.73 4.21
CA GLN A 227 15.71 -1.44 4.74
C GLN A 227 16.35 -0.60 3.64
N LYS A 228 17.31 -1.19 2.90
CA LYS A 228 18.00 -0.49 1.82
C LYS A 228 17.05 -0.04 0.69
N VAL A 229 16.02 -0.85 0.39
CA VAL A 229 15.04 -0.52 -0.65
C VAL A 229 14.16 0.68 -0.26
N PHE A 230 13.80 0.77 1.02
CA PHE A 230 12.85 1.75 1.54
C PHE A 230 13.46 2.81 2.46
N GLN A 231 14.78 2.87 2.63
CA GLN A 231 15.46 3.77 3.57
C GLN A 231 14.98 5.21 3.43
N LYS A 232 14.93 5.72 2.19
CA LYS A 232 14.47 7.08 1.91
C LYS A 232 13.02 7.33 2.30
N ASP A 233 12.16 6.30 2.25
CA ASP A 233 10.76 6.44 2.66
C ASP A 233 10.67 6.46 4.19
N PHE A 234 11.46 5.63 4.90
CA PHE A 234 11.56 5.66 6.36
C PHE A 234 12.01 7.05 6.83
N ASP A 235 13.15 7.52 6.32
CA ASP A 235 13.75 8.81 6.70
C ASP A 235 12.80 9.99 6.44
N MET A 236 12.15 10.00 5.27
CA MET A 236 11.37 11.14 4.81
C MET A 236 10.02 11.26 5.51
N PHE A 237 9.40 10.14 5.89
CA PHE A 237 8.05 10.13 6.44
C PHE A 237 8.01 9.81 7.93
N GLY A 238 9.16 9.74 8.60
CA GLY A 238 9.23 9.55 10.05
C GLY A 238 8.80 8.14 10.51
N TYR A 239 9.02 7.13 9.66
CA TYR A 239 8.89 5.73 10.07
C TYR A 239 10.26 5.20 10.52
N SER A 240 10.28 4.21 11.43
CA SER A 240 11.52 3.57 11.88
C SER A 240 11.53 2.07 11.56
N PHE A 241 12.52 1.66 10.76
CA PHE A 241 12.74 0.26 10.44
C PHE A 241 13.14 -0.53 11.70
N GLU A 242 13.91 0.08 12.61
CA GLU A 242 14.34 -0.52 13.87
C GLU A 242 13.16 -0.77 14.81
N GLU A 243 12.23 0.17 14.92
CA GLU A 243 10.99 -0.01 15.68
C GLU A 243 10.14 -1.15 15.12
N ASP A 244 10.07 -1.27 13.79
CA ASP A 244 9.34 -2.36 13.16
C ASP A 244 10.01 -3.72 13.38
N LEU A 245 11.33 -3.80 13.26
CA LEU A 245 12.08 -5.01 13.61
C LEU A 245 11.87 -5.41 15.06
N ALA A 246 11.81 -4.45 15.98
CA ALA A 246 11.50 -4.71 17.38
C ALA A 246 10.08 -5.27 17.55
N LYS A 247 9.06 -4.70 16.87
CA LYS A 247 7.68 -5.22 16.87
C LYS A 247 7.62 -6.67 16.34
N ILE A 248 8.34 -6.96 15.25
CA ILE A 248 8.43 -8.30 14.65
C ILE A 248 9.07 -9.30 15.64
N SER A 249 10.15 -8.89 16.29
CA SER A 249 10.90 -9.74 17.24
C SER A 249 10.09 -10.07 18.49
N VAL A 250 9.36 -9.10 19.05
CA VAL A 250 8.42 -9.36 20.15
C VAL A 250 7.32 -10.33 19.71
N GLY A 251 6.81 -10.18 18.48
CA GLY A 251 5.82 -11.09 17.89
C GLY A 251 6.28 -12.56 17.83
N LYS A 252 7.57 -12.81 17.60
CA LYS A 252 8.17 -14.15 17.56
C LYS A 252 8.27 -14.82 18.93
N THR A 253 8.60 -14.06 19.98
CA THR A 253 8.79 -14.61 21.35
C THR A 253 7.49 -15.01 22.06
N ARG A 254 6.32 -14.59 21.55
CA ARG A 254 5.00 -14.84 22.15
C ARG A 254 4.15 -15.85 21.35
N GLY A 255 4.77 -16.62 20.46
CA GLY A 255 4.11 -17.56 19.54
C GLY A 255 4.47 -19.01 19.83
#